data_AF-A0A6A1QEX3-F1
#
_entry.id   AF-A0A6A1QEX3-F1
#
_cell.length_a   1.000
_cell.length_b   1.000
_cell.length_c   1.000
_cell.angle_alpha   90.00
_cell.angle_beta   90.00
_cell.angle_gamma   90.00
#
_symmetry.space_group_name_H-M   'P 1'
#
loop_
_entity.id
_entity.type
_entity.pdbx_description
1 polymer ?
#
loop_
_entity_poly.entity_id
_entity_poly.type
_entity_poly.pdbx_seq_one_letter_code
_entity_poly.pdbx_strand_id
1 'polypeptide(L)'
;MMTEVPMAVMNEQEMPGEVPAPAPAQEPTQETPKGRKRKPRKTEPKTPVEPKKPAEAKKSGKSTKSKEKQEKITDTFKVKRKVDRFNGVSEAELLTKTLPDILTFNLDIVIIGINPGLMAAYKGHHYPGPGNHFWKCLFMSGLSEVQLNHMDDHTLPGKYGIGFTNMVERTTPGSKDLSSKEFREGGRILVQKLQKYQPRIAVFNGKCIYDIFSKEVFGIKVKNLEFGLQPHKIPDTETLCYVMPSSSARCAQFPRAQDKVHYYIKLKDLRDQLKGIERNTEVQEVQYTFDLRLAQEDAKKMAVKEEKYDPGYEAAYGGAYSENPCSSEPCSFSSDG
;
A
#
# COMPACT_ATOMS: atom_id res chain seq x y z
N MET A 1 -70.42 14.97 -55.61
CA MET A 1 -70.11 16.18 -54.82
C MET A 1 -68.86 15.82 -54.02
N MET A 2 -67.61 15.95 -54.49
CA MET A 2 -67.00 16.96 -55.37
C MET A 2 -67.10 18.39 -54.81
N THR A 3 -66.05 18.80 -54.10
CA THR A 3 -65.54 20.18 -54.01
C THR A 3 -64.03 20.13 -53.70
N GLU A 4 -63.24 20.69 -54.61
CA GLU A 4 -61.88 21.17 -54.36
C GLU A 4 -61.98 22.67 -53.97
N VAL A 5 -60.97 23.48 -53.66
CA VAL A 5 -59.49 23.45 -53.78
C VAL A 5 -58.94 24.18 -52.50
N PRO A 6 -57.74 24.83 -52.38
CA PRO A 6 -56.58 24.99 -53.26
C PRO A 6 -55.19 24.67 -52.65
N MET A 7 -54.19 24.61 -53.54
CA MET A 7 -52.76 24.72 -53.20
C MET A 7 -52.38 26.15 -52.79
N ALA A 8 -51.28 26.28 -52.04
CA ALA A 8 -50.52 27.53 -51.87
C ALA A 8 -49.04 27.30 -52.18
N VAL A 9 -48.33 28.36 -52.55
CA VAL A 9 -47.10 28.31 -53.34
C VAL A 9 -45.82 28.38 -52.51
N MET A 10 -44.79 27.73 -53.05
CA MET A 10 -43.34 27.81 -52.81
C MET A 10 -42.81 29.00 -51.97
N ASN A 11 -41.82 28.71 -51.13
CA ASN A 11 -40.71 29.64 -50.90
C ASN A 11 -39.38 28.87 -50.95
N GLU A 12 -38.34 29.48 -51.51
CA GLU A 12 -37.04 28.86 -51.77
C GLU A 12 -36.03 29.07 -50.62
N GLN A 13 -34.83 28.51 -50.81
CA GLN A 13 -33.59 28.71 -50.03
C GLN A 13 -33.56 27.99 -48.66
N GLU A 14 -32.46 27.36 -48.23
CA GLU A 14 -31.08 27.39 -48.76
C GLU A 14 -30.37 26.04 -48.52
N MET A 15 -29.52 25.62 -49.45
CA MET A 15 -28.68 24.41 -49.30
C MET A 15 -27.52 24.71 -48.34
N PRO A 16 -27.24 23.88 -47.30
CA PRO A 16 -26.03 24.02 -46.53
C PRO A 16 -24.82 23.69 -47.42
N GLY A 17 -23.94 24.69 -47.60
CA GLY A 17 -22.79 24.61 -48.49
C GLY A 17 -21.81 23.50 -48.13
N GLU A 18 -21.25 22.89 -49.17
CA GLU A 18 -20.21 21.87 -49.12
C GLU A 18 -18.95 22.41 -48.41
N VAL A 19 -18.70 21.97 -47.18
CA VAL A 19 -17.51 22.39 -46.41
C VAL A 19 -16.27 21.69 -47.00
N PRO A 20 -15.18 22.41 -47.35
CA PRO A 20 -14.07 21.83 -48.09
C PRO A 20 -13.37 20.69 -47.36
N ALA A 21 -13.03 19.64 -48.10
CA ALA A 21 -12.17 18.57 -47.59
C ALA A 21 -10.80 19.13 -47.14
N PRO A 22 -10.25 18.66 -46.01
CA PRO A 22 -8.95 19.13 -45.53
C PRO A 22 -7.84 18.76 -46.52
N ALA A 23 -6.97 19.73 -46.82
CA ALA A 23 -5.83 19.53 -47.70
C ALA A 23 -4.90 18.40 -47.20
N PRO A 24 -4.25 17.64 -48.10
CA PRO A 24 -3.40 16.52 -47.71
C PRO A 24 -2.23 17.00 -46.82
N ALA A 25 -1.96 16.24 -45.77
CA ALA A 25 -0.87 16.51 -44.85
C ALA A 25 0.47 16.52 -45.61
N GLN A 26 1.26 17.58 -45.41
CA GLN A 26 2.62 17.65 -45.91
C GLN A 26 3.47 16.57 -45.24
N GLU A 27 4.18 15.77 -46.04
CA GLU A 27 5.13 14.79 -45.53
C GLU A 27 6.24 15.50 -44.73
N PRO A 28 6.61 15.01 -43.54
CA PRO A 28 7.80 15.49 -42.86
C PRO A 28 9.04 15.11 -43.67
N THR A 29 9.71 16.11 -44.24
CA THR A 29 10.97 15.95 -44.95
C THR A 29 12.01 15.26 -44.06
N GLN A 30 12.72 14.28 -44.63
CA GLN A 30 13.80 13.58 -43.94
C GLN A 30 15.02 14.48 -43.74
N GLU A 31 15.07 15.22 -42.63
CA GLU A 31 16.33 15.85 -42.19
C GLU A 31 17.29 14.79 -41.64
N THR A 32 18.31 14.49 -42.44
CA THR A 32 19.45 13.67 -42.02
C THR A 32 20.22 14.35 -40.88
N PRO A 33 20.38 13.72 -39.70
CA PRO A 33 21.20 14.29 -38.63
C PRO A 33 22.69 14.22 -39.02
N LYS A 34 23.25 15.35 -39.47
CA LYS A 34 24.69 15.51 -39.76
C LYS A 34 25.52 15.08 -38.54
N GLY A 35 26.35 14.06 -38.74
CA GLY A 35 27.09 13.41 -37.65
C GLY A 35 28.06 14.34 -36.91
N ARG A 36 27.81 14.57 -35.61
CA ARG A 36 28.83 15.13 -34.71
C ARG A 36 29.90 14.09 -34.43
N LYS A 37 31.07 14.26 -35.07
CA LYS A 37 32.29 13.45 -34.82
C LYS A 37 32.65 13.48 -33.33
N ARG A 38 32.55 12.33 -32.65
CA ARG A 38 33.10 12.13 -31.30
C ARG A 38 34.63 12.19 -31.37
N LYS A 39 35.26 13.12 -30.63
CA LYS A 39 36.70 13.03 -30.35
C LYS A 39 36.95 11.90 -29.32
N PRO A 40 37.94 11.02 -29.51
CA PRO A 40 38.17 9.89 -28.61
C PRO A 40 38.80 10.35 -27.29
N ARG A 41 38.27 9.85 -26.17
CA ARG A 41 38.85 10.02 -24.83
C ARG A 41 39.87 8.91 -24.61
N LYS A 42 41.16 9.23 -24.69
CA LYS A 42 42.24 8.27 -24.39
C LYS A 42 42.19 7.85 -22.92
N THR A 43 42.23 6.55 -22.69
CA THR A 43 42.49 5.91 -21.40
C THR A 43 43.89 5.33 -21.41
N GLU A 44 44.72 5.65 -20.42
CA GLU A 44 45.96 4.95 -20.13
C GLU A 44 46.00 4.54 -18.64
N PRO A 45 46.65 3.42 -18.29
CA PRO A 45 46.38 2.71 -17.04
C PRO A 45 47.32 3.10 -15.89
N LYS A 46 46.93 2.75 -14.66
CA LYS A 46 47.82 2.71 -13.49
C LYS A 46 47.72 1.36 -12.80
N THR A 47 48.87 0.70 -12.67
CA THR A 47 49.12 -0.52 -11.88
C THR A 47 50.48 -0.32 -11.14
N PRO A 48 50.96 -1.22 -10.25
CA PRO A 48 50.92 -0.90 -8.82
C PRO A 48 52.32 -0.87 -8.16
N VAL A 49 52.43 -0.29 -6.95
CA VAL A 49 53.65 -0.43 -6.12
C VAL A 49 53.30 -0.55 -4.63
N GLU A 50 53.60 -1.73 -4.06
CA GLU A 50 53.93 -1.95 -2.66
C GLU A 50 55.45 -2.31 -2.58
N PRO A 51 56.02 -2.61 -1.40
CA PRO A 51 56.18 -1.73 -0.24
C PRO A 51 57.67 -1.57 0.15
N LYS A 52 58.03 -0.59 0.98
CA LYS A 52 59.36 -0.54 1.62
C LYS A 52 59.31 -0.19 3.11
N LYS A 53 59.86 -1.10 3.91
CA LYS A 53 60.39 -0.96 5.28
C LYS A 53 61.88 -1.38 5.22
N PRO A 54 62.68 -1.17 6.29
CA PRO A 54 62.63 -0.15 7.34
C PRO A 54 63.96 0.65 7.41
N ALA A 55 64.06 1.60 8.33
CA ALA A 55 65.35 2.15 8.78
C ALA A 55 65.35 2.26 10.31
N GLU A 56 66.40 1.75 10.96
CA GLU A 56 66.55 1.73 12.41
C GLU A 56 67.20 3.02 12.93
N ALA A 57 66.82 3.44 14.14
CA ALA A 57 67.61 4.34 14.97
C ALA A 57 67.50 3.94 16.45
N LYS A 58 68.56 4.19 17.22
CA LYS A 58 68.88 3.42 18.44
C LYS A 58 68.20 3.91 19.73
N LYS A 59 68.15 2.98 20.69
CA LYS A 59 67.79 3.18 22.11
C LYS A 59 68.56 4.34 22.77
N SER A 60 67.86 5.07 23.62
CA SER A 60 68.36 5.44 24.95
C SER A 60 67.18 5.40 25.94
N GLY A 61 67.42 4.96 27.17
CA GLY A 61 66.35 4.78 28.16
C GLY A 61 66.61 5.59 29.43
N LYS A 62 65.53 6.06 30.08
CA LYS A 62 65.55 6.28 31.53
C LYS A 62 64.14 6.12 32.10
N SER A 63 64.08 5.44 33.24
CA SER A 63 62.87 5.02 33.94
C SER A 63 62.44 6.04 34.99
N THR A 64 61.13 6.31 35.11
CA THR A 64 60.54 6.99 36.27
C THR A 64 59.09 6.56 36.56
N LYS A 65 58.95 5.74 37.60
CA LYS A 65 57.82 5.62 38.56
C LYS A 65 56.38 5.92 38.09
N SER A 66 55.65 4.85 37.82
CA SER A 66 54.35 4.51 38.41
C SER A 66 53.59 5.58 39.24
N LYS A 67 52.41 5.96 38.74
CA LYS A 67 51.22 6.24 39.56
C LYS A 67 50.01 5.59 38.89
N GLU A 68 49.59 4.44 39.41
CA GLU A 68 48.31 3.86 39.02
C GLU A 68 47.19 4.79 39.46
N LYS A 69 46.42 5.29 38.50
CA LYS A 69 45.15 5.97 38.76
C LYS A 69 44.06 4.97 38.38
N GLN A 70 43.39 4.43 39.39
CA GLN A 70 42.36 3.41 39.25
C GLN A 70 41.14 4.01 38.55
N GLU A 71 41.11 3.94 37.21
CA GLU A 71 39.95 4.36 36.45
C GLU A 71 38.78 3.40 36.73
N LYS A 72 37.75 3.92 37.39
CA LYS A 72 36.48 3.20 37.56
C LYS A 72 35.88 2.98 36.18
N ILE A 73 35.99 1.75 35.68
CA ILE A 73 35.19 1.26 34.55
C ILE A 73 33.74 1.14 35.05
N THR A 74 33.03 2.26 35.07
CA THR A 74 31.56 2.29 35.00
C THR A 74 31.14 2.49 33.54
N ASP A 75 31.80 1.78 32.62
CA ASP A 75 31.33 1.67 31.25
C ASP A 75 30.04 0.87 31.27
N THR A 76 28.94 1.60 31.33
CA THR A 76 27.61 1.05 31.53
C THR A 76 27.15 0.51 30.19
N PHE A 77 27.62 -0.68 29.83
CA PHE A 77 27.16 -1.44 28.67
C PHE A 77 25.65 -1.60 28.76
N LYS A 78 24.93 -0.66 28.14
CA LYS A 78 23.48 -0.73 27.95
C LYS A 78 23.22 -1.83 26.93
N VAL A 79 23.24 -3.07 27.41
CA VAL A 79 22.68 -4.22 26.70
C VAL A 79 21.23 -3.88 26.41
N LYS A 80 20.97 -3.41 25.19
CA LYS A 80 19.60 -3.26 24.68
C LYS A 80 19.01 -4.67 24.72
N ARG A 81 18.18 -4.96 25.72
CA ARG A 81 17.37 -6.17 25.77
C ARG A 81 16.69 -6.28 24.41
N LYS A 82 16.89 -7.40 23.71
CA LYS A 82 16.17 -7.66 22.46
C LYS A 82 14.69 -7.65 22.83
N VAL A 83 13.95 -6.66 22.33
CA VAL A 83 12.51 -6.59 22.53
C VAL A 83 11.91 -7.77 21.80
N ASP A 84 11.33 -8.71 22.54
CA ASP A 84 10.59 -9.80 21.95
C ASP A 84 9.29 -9.25 21.34
N ARG A 85 9.19 -9.33 20.01
CA ARG A 85 8.03 -8.88 19.24
C ARG A 85 7.15 -10.03 18.77
N PHE A 86 7.59 -11.27 18.98
CA PHE A 86 7.05 -12.47 18.33
C PHE A 86 6.97 -13.68 19.29
N ASN A 87 6.88 -13.43 20.60
CA ASN A 87 6.68 -14.44 21.64
C ASN A 87 7.68 -15.61 21.56
N GLY A 88 8.97 -15.28 21.52
CA GLY A 88 10.09 -16.22 21.40
C GLY A 88 10.45 -16.65 19.98
N VAL A 89 9.59 -16.41 18.99
CA VAL A 89 9.87 -16.78 17.59
C VAL A 89 10.96 -15.88 16.99
N SER A 90 11.98 -16.50 16.38
CA SER A 90 13.10 -15.76 15.80
C SER A 90 12.75 -15.08 14.49
N GLU A 91 13.32 -13.91 14.21
CA GLU A 91 13.12 -13.23 12.93
C GLU A 91 13.61 -14.08 11.74
N ALA A 92 14.67 -14.88 11.93
CA ALA A 92 15.17 -15.80 10.92
C ALA A 92 14.14 -16.88 10.51
N GLU A 93 13.37 -17.41 11.47
CA GLU A 93 12.27 -18.35 11.20
C GLU A 93 11.11 -17.66 10.46
N LEU A 94 10.78 -16.41 10.83
CA LEU A 94 9.72 -15.67 10.14
C LEU A 94 10.06 -15.38 8.67
N LEU A 95 11.34 -15.18 8.34
CA LEU A 95 11.79 -14.99 6.95
C LEU A 95 11.64 -16.24 6.09
N THR A 96 11.52 -17.45 6.67
CA THR A 96 11.23 -18.68 5.93
C THR A 96 9.74 -18.96 5.77
N LYS A 97 8.88 -18.26 6.51
CA LYS A 97 7.42 -18.40 6.42
C LYS A 97 6.88 -17.59 5.24
N THR A 98 5.80 -18.08 4.63
CA THR A 98 4.99 -17.38 3.63
C THR A 98 3.61 -17.06 4.22
N LEU A 99 2.81 -16.28 3.51
CA LEU A 99 1.41 -16.00 3.87
C LEU A 99 0.51 -16.54 2.75
N PRO A 100 -0.41 -17.48 3.03
CA PRO A 100 -1.35 -17.97 2.02
C PRO A 100 -2.20 -16.86 1.40
N ASP A 101 -2.40 -16.95 0.09
CA ASP A 101 -3.39 -16.12 -0.59
C ASP A 101 -4.81 -16.53 -0.19
N ILE A 102 -5.72 -15.56 -0.14
CA ILE A 102 -7.15 -15.78 0.08
C ILE A 102 -7.85 -15.39 -1.23
N LEU A 103 -7.94 -16.34 -2.17
CA LEU A 103 -8.48 -16.12 -3.52
C LEU A 103 -9.56 -17.13 -3.86
N THR A 104 -10.70 -16.63 -4.34
CA THR A 104 -11.80 -17.41 -4.91
C THR A 104 -12.19 -16.80 -6.26
N PHE A 105 -12.98 -17.53 -7.04
CA PHE A 105 -13.67 -16.94 -8.20
C PHE A 105 -14.75 -15.94 -7.75
N ASN A 106 -15.25 -15.12 -8.68
CA ASN A 106 -16.37 -14.19 -8.49
C ASN A 106 -16.15 -13.09 -7.42
N LEU A 107 -14.89 -12.78 -7.09
CA LEU A 107 -14.56 -11.68 -6.19
C LEU A 107 -14.83 -10.31 -6.84
N ASP A 108 -15.35 -9.37 -6.06
CA ASP A 108 -15.45 -7.98 -6.49
C ASP A 108 -14.08 -7.30 -6.45
N ILE A 109 -13.28 -7.57 -5.41
CA ILE A 109 -12.00 -6.92 -5.15
C ILE A 109 -10.95 -7.97 -4.77
N VAL A 110 -9.73 -7.85 -5.30
CA VAL A 110 -8.54 -8.50 -4.75
C VAL A 110 -7.54 -7.44 -4.31
N ILE A 111 -7.21 -7.42 -3.02
CA ILE A 111 -6.18 -6.55 -2.45
C ILE A 111 -4.81 -7.19 -2.68
N ILE A 112 -3.98 -6.50 -3.46
CA ILE A 112 -2.63 -6.93 -3.84
C ILE A 112 -1.63 -6.19 -2.96
N GLY A 113 -1.07 -6.88 -1.99
CA GLY A 113 0.03 -6.41 -1.15
C GLY A 113 1.38 -6.44 -1.87
N ILE A 114 2.42 -5.87 -1.25
CA ILE A 114 3.78 -5.97 -1.76
C ILE A 114 4.31 -7.37 -1.52
N ASN A 115 4.45 -7.71 -0.24
CA ASN A 115 4.88 -9.00 0.27
C ASN A 115 4.51 -9.08 1.77
N PRO A 116 4.52 -10.27 2.37
CA PRO A 116 4.23 -10.42 3.79
C PRO A 116 5.27 -9.69 4.66
N GLY A 117 4.79 -8.87 5.59
CA GLY A 117 5.61 -8.36 6.67
C GLY A 117 5.80 -9.40 7.78
N LEU A 118 6.84 -9.28 8.60
CA LEU A 118 7.13 -10.20 9.70
C LEU A 118 5.91 -10.55 10.59
N MET A 119 5.08 -9.56 10.94
CA MET A 119 3.88 -9.80 11.76
C MET A 119 2.80 -10.60 11.01
N ALA A 120 2.69 -10.43 9.69
CA ALA A 120 1.79 -11.21 8.84
C ALA A 120 2.24 -12.67 8.74
N ALA A 121 3.55 -12.89 8.54
CA ALA A 121 4.16 -14.22 8.53
C ALA A 121 4.14 -14.91 9.91
N TYR A 122 4.22 -14.14 11.00
CA TYR A 122 4.08 -14.65 12.36
C TYR A 122 2.64 -15.06 12.69
N LYS A 123 1.65 -14.24 12.30
CA LYS A 123 0.23 -14.49 12.58
C LYS A 123 -0.44 -15.45 11.60
N GLY A 124 0.04 -15.57 10.37
CA GLY A 124 -0.63 -16.31 9.30
C GLY A 124 -1.84 -15.59 8.71
N HIS A 125 -1.97 -14.28 8.94
CA HIS A 125 -3.11 -13.46 8.54
C HIS A 125 -2.70 -12.17 7.82
N HIS A 126 -3.62 -11.59 7.05
CA HIS A 126 -3.40 -10.39 6.24
C HIS A 126 -3.47 -9.09 7.05
N TYR A 127 -2.50 -8.21 6.83
CA TYR A 127 -2.38 -6.87 7.42
C TYR A 127 -2.53 -6.74 8.96
N PRO A 128 -1.89 -7.58 9.79
CA PRO A 128 -2.01 -7.51 11.25
C PRO A 128 -1.23 -6.37 11.90
N GLY A 129 -1.75 -5.93 13.05
CA GLY A 129 -1.08 -5.05 14.02
C GLY A 129 -1.22 -3.54 13.75
N PRO A 130 -0.85 -2.70 14.73
CA PRO A 130 -1.06 -1.24 14.68
C PRO A 130 -0.24 -0.54 13.59
N GLY A 131 0.84 -1.18 13.10
CA GLY A 131 1.67 -0.66 12.01
C GLY A 131 1.02 -0.69 10.61
N ASN A 132 -0.27 -1.03 10.51
CA ASN A 132 -1.01 -1.08 9.25
C ASN A 132 -2.42 -0.49 9.36
N HIS A 133 -2.80 0.35 8.41
CA HIS A 133 -4.09 1.04 8.41
C HIS A 133 -5.22 0.29 7.67
N PHE A 134 -4.94 -0.85 7.01
CA PHE A 134 -5.89 -1.53 6.12
C PHE A 134 -7.26 -1.75 6.77
N TRP A 135 -7.30 -2.44 7.90
CA TRP A 135 -8.55 -2.76 8.62
C TRP A 135 -9.30 -1.52 9.10
N LYS A 136 -8.58 -0.48 9.51
CA LYS A 136 -9.15 0.81 9.93
C LYS A 136 -9.74 1.57 8.74
N CYS A 137 -9.03 1.61 7.61
CA CYS A 137 -9.53 2.22 6.37
C CYS A 137 -10.74 1.47 5.78
N LEU A 138 -10.76 0.13 5.86
CA LEU A 138 -11.86 -0.73 5.38
C LEU A 138 -13.19 -0.43 6.10
N PHE A 139 -13.12 -0.22 7.42
CA PHE A 139 -14.27 0.19 8.21
C PHE A 139 -14.63 1.66 7.99
N MET A 140 -13.65 2.57 8.06
CA MET A 140 -13.90 4.02 7.90
C MET A 140 -14.46 4.41 6.52
N SER A 141 -14.23 3.61 5.46
CA SER A 141 -14.85 3.83 4.15
C SER A 141 -16.23 3.20 3.99
N GLY A 142 -16.70 2.44 4.98
CA GLY A 142 -17.91 1.63 4.88
C GLY A 142 -17.81 0.53 3.81
N LEU A 143 -16.62 -0.02 3.56
CA LEU A 143 -16.44 -1.28 2.82
C LEU A 143 -16.72 -2.50 3.73
N SER A 144 -16.52 -2.36 5.04
CA SER A 144 -17.04 -3.26 6.07
C SER A 144 -18.02 -2.53 6.99
N GLU A 145 -19.07 -3.24 7.43
CA GLU A 145 -20.13 -2.71 8.31
C GLU A 145 -19.65 -2.39 9.74
N VAL A 146 -18.61 -3.10 10.19
CA VAL A 146 -18.04 -3.02 11.54
C VAL A 146 -16.51 -2.97 11.47
N GLN A 147 -15.87 -2.59 12.57
CA GLN A 147 -14.41 -2.60 12.68
C GLN A 147 -13.89 -4.05 12.78
N LEU A 148 -13.45 -4.59 11.65
CA LEU A 148 -12.80 -5.89 11.54
C LEU A 148 -11.31 -5.81 11.90
N ASN A 149 -10.65 -6.96 11.97
CA ASN A 149 -9.24 -7.12 12.23
C ASN A 149 -8.65 -8.30 11.42
N HIS A 150 -7.35 -8.53 11.52
CA HIS A 150 -6.64 -9.59 10.78
C HIS A 150 -7.22 -11.00 10.91
N MET A 151 -7.82 -11.37 12.04
CA MET A 151 -8.44 -12.69 12.23
C MET A 151 -9.68 -12.91 11.34
N ASP A 152 -10.27 -11.83 10.81
CA ASP A 152 -11.50 -11.87 10.02
C ASP A 152 -11.23 -12.06 8.51
N ASP A 153 -9.97 -12.08 8.07
CA ASP A 153 -9.57 -12.08 6.65
C ASP A 153 -10.12 -13.26 5.82
N HIS A 154 -10.28 -14.44 6.42
CA HIS A 154 -10.90 -15.60 5.78
C HIS A 154 -12.41 -15.42 5.53
N THR A 155 -13.08 -14.49 6.21
CA THR A 155 -14.53 -14.21 6.02
C THR A 155 -14.80 -13.26 4.86
N LEU A 156 -13.79 -12.48 4.43
CA LEU A 156 -13.95 -11.40 3.47
C LEU A 156 -14.39 -11.83 2.06
N PRO A 157 -13.96 -12.99 1.51
CA PRO A 157 -14.47 -13.48 0.23
C PRO A 157 -15.98 -13.71 0.26
N GLY A 158 -16.48 -14.34 1.32
CA GLY A 158 -17.90 -14.70 1.46
C GLY A 158 -18.79 -13.52 1.85
N LYS A 159 -18.38 -12.70 2.83
CA LYS A 159 -19.22 -11.59 3.32
C LYS A 159 -19.10 -10.31 2.49
N TYR A 160 -17.92 -10.00 1.96
CA TYR A 160 -17.66 -8.70 1.33
C TYR A 160 -17.22 -8.77 -0.14
N GLY A 161 -16.95 -9.98 -0.68
CA GLY A 161 -16.42 -10.16 -2.04
C GLY A 161 -14.97 -9.70 -2.18
N ILE A 162 -14.19 -9.72 -1.09
CA ILE A 162 -12.81 -9.22 -1.03
C ILE A 162 -11.83 -10.39 -0.80
N GLY A 163 -10.83 -10.53 -1.68
CA GLY A 163 -9.72 -11.47 -1.52
C GLY A 163 -8.36 -10.78 -1.34
N PHE A 164 -7.33 -11.59 -1.11
CA PHE A 164 -5.97 -11.15 -0.80
C PHE A 164 -4.90 -11.95 -1.55
N THR A 165 -3.89 -11.25 -2.05
CA THR A 165 -2.65 -11.82 -2.59
C THR A 165 -1.50 -10.84 -2.37
N ASN A 166 -0.26 -11.27 -2.60
CA ASN A 166 0.90 -10.37 -2.69
C ASN A 166 1.54 -10.42 -4.09
N MET A 167 2.28 -9.36 -4.43
CA MET A 167 3.17 -9.33 -5.60
C MET A 167 4.33 -10.32 -5.44
N VAL A 168 4.96 -10.35 -4.26
CA VAL A 168 6.06 -11.26 -3.92
C VAL A 168 5.69 -12.07 -2.70
N GLU A 169 5.91 -13.38 -2.74
CA GLU A 169 5.53 -14.32 -1.68
C GLU A 169 6.48 -14.26 -0.45
N ARG A 170 7.77 -14.00 -0.68
CA ARG A 170 8.80 -14.02 0.38
C ARG A 170 8.56 -12.94 1.44
N THR A 171 8.53 -13.36 2.71
CA THR A 171 8.44 -12.47 3.86
C THR A 171 9.71 -11.60 4.01
N THR A 172 9.52 -10.31 4.30
CA THR A 172 10.63 -9.40 4.68
C THR A 172 10.19 -8.39 5.75
N PRO A 173 11.14 -7.70 6.42
CA PRO A 173 10.83 -6.56 7.29
C PRO A 173 10.20 -5.40 6.50
N GLY A 174 10.66 -5.14 5.27
CA GLY A 174 10.04 -4.19 4.35
C GLY A 174 10.34 -4.41 2.87
N SER A 175 9.64 -3.66 2.02
CA SER A 175 9.72 -3.78 0.55
C SER A 175 11.08 -3.39 -0.06
N LYS A 176 11.96 -2.75 0.72
CA LYS A 176 13.34 -2.42 0.30
C LYS A 176 14.26 -3.64 0.24
N ASP A 177 13.87 -4.73 0.90
CA ASP A 177 14.64 -5.97 1.01
C ASP A 177 14.32 -6.97 -0.13
N LEU A 178 13.57 -6.51 -1.14
CA LEU A 178 13.16 -7.26 -2.33
C LEU A 178 13.96 -6.81 -3.56
N SER A 179 14.47 -7.77 -4.32
CA SER A 179 15.20 -7.51 -5.56
C SER A 179 14.25 -7.23 -6.74
N SER A 180 14.75 -6.50 -7.74
CA SER A 180 14.02 -6.32 -9.01
C SER A 180 13.70 -7.66 -9.70
N LYS A 181 14.50 -8.71 -9.50
CA LYS A 181 14.21 -10.05 -10.07
C LYS A 181 12.96 -10.66 -9.42
N GLU A 182 12.82 -10.56 -8.11
CA GLU A 182 11.66 -11.07 -7.37
C GLU A 182 10.37 -10.34 -7.78
N PHE A 183 10.42 -9.02 -7.94
CA PHE A 183 9.24 -8.28 -8.42
C PHE A 183 8.81 -8.66 -9.85
N ARG A 184 9.76 -8.97 -10.74
CA ARG A 184 9.46 -9.41 -12.11
C ARG A 184 8.81 -10.78 -12.16
N GLU A 185 9.37 -11.73 -11.42
CA GLU A 185 8.79 -13.07 -11.30
C GLU A 185 7.43 -13.03 -10.58
N GLY A 186 7.33 -12.25 -9.51
CA GLY A 186 6.10 -11.97 -8.79
C GLY A 186 5.00 -11.39 -9.68
N GLY A 187 5.33 -10.41 -10.53
CA GLY A 187 4.41 -9.85 -11.51
C GLY A 187 3.86 -10.88 -12.50
N ARG A 188 4.74 -11.76 -13.02
CA ARG A 188 4.36 -12.87 -13.91
C ARG A 188 3.39 -13.85 -13.23
N ILE A 189 3.68 -14.24 -11.98
CA ILE A 189 2.82 -15.13 -11.18
C ILE A 189 1.48 -14.45 -10.85
N LEU A 190 1.51 -13.16 -10.51
CA LEU A 190 0.32 -12.37 -10.17
C LEU A 190 -0.63 -12.25 -11.37
N VAL A 191 -0.12 -12.00 -12.59
CA VAL A 191 -0.95 -12.01 -13.81
C VAL A 191 -1.66 -13.36 -13.97
N GLN A 192 -0.95 -14.48 -13.81
CA GLN A 192 -1.55 -15.81 -13.91
C GLN A 192 -2.65 -16.05 -12.85
N LYS A 193 -2.46 -15.57 -11.61
CA LYS A 193 -3.50 -15.62 -10.57
C LYS A 193 -4.73 -14.77 -10.96
N LEU A 194 -4.53 -13.56 -11.46
CA LEU A 194 -5.62 -12.65 -11.84
C LEU A 194 -6.35 -13.12 -13.10
N GLN A 195 -5.65 -13.70 -14.07
CA GLN A 195 -6.24 -14.37 -15.25
C GLN A 195 -7.08 -15.60 -14.87
N LYS A 196 -6.68 -16.31 -13.82
CA LYS A 196 -7.46 -17.45 -13.28
C LYS A 196 -8.71 -16.98 -12.53
N TYR A 197 -8.57 -16.12 -11.52
CA TYR A 197 -9.67 -15.80 -10.60
C TYR A 197 -10.57 -14.65 -11.05
N GLN A 198 -10.09 -13.81 -11.97
CA GLN A 198 -10.81 -12.71 -12.64
C GLN A 198 -11.71 -11.87 -11.71
N PRO A 199 -11.12 -11.25 -10.66
CA PRO A 199 -11.88 -10.33 -9.82
C PRO A 199 -12.31 -9.11 -10.63
N ARG A 200 -13.39 -8.40 -10.23
CA ARG A 200 -13.78 -7.17 -10.94
C ARG A 200 -12.68 -6.09 -10.85
N ILE A 201 -12.00 -5.99 -9.70
CA ILE A 201 -10.97 -4.98 -9.44
C ILE A 201 -9.72 -5.61 -8.79
N ALA A 202 -8.58 -5.48 -9.46
CA ALA A 202 -7.24 -5.71 -8.91
C ALA A 202 -6.74 -4.43 -8.22
N VAL A 203 -6.64 -4.46 -6.89
CA VAL A 203 -6.35 -3.28 -6.06
C VAL A 203 -4.92 -3.31 -5.52
N PHE A 204 -4.05 -2.48 -6.09
CA PHE A 204 -2.64 -2.38 -5.71
C PHE A 204 -2.46 -1.54 -4.45
N ASN A 205 -2.10 -2.18 -3.33
CA ASN A 205 -1.88 -1.58 -2.01
C ASN A 205 -0.52 -0.88 -1.90
N GLY A 206 -0.24 0.02 -2.84
CA GLY A 206 0.96 0.83 -2.89
C GLY A 206 1.40 1.16 -4.32
N LYS A 207 1.59 2.45 -4.60
CA LYS A 207 2.07 2.99 -5.89
C LYS A 207 3.30 2.24 -6.47
N CYS A 208 4.24 1.84 -5.62
CA CYS A 208 5.49 1.18 -6.03
C CYS A 208 5.29 -0.18 -6.70
N ILE A 209 4.29 -0.97 -6.30
CA ILE A 209 4.06 -2.28 -6.94
C ILE A 209 3.33 -2.15 -8.26
N TYR A 210 2.47 -1.14 -8.41
CA TYR A 210 1.82 -0.88 -9.69
C TYR A 210 2.79 -0.31 -10.74
N ASP A 211 3.74 0.57 -10.36
CA ASP A 211 4.77 1.06 -11.30
C ASP A 211 5.62 -0.10 -11.87
N ILE A 212 6.01 -1.06 -11.01
CA ILE A 212 6.73 -2.25 -11.46
C ILE A 212 5.81 -3.15 -12.29
N PHE A 213 4.58 -3.43 -11.84
CA PHE A 213 3.61 -4.23 -12.58
C PHE A 213 3.33 -3.67 -13.98
N SER A 214 3.04 -2.38 -14.09
CA SER A 214 2.79 -1.71 -15.38
C SER A 214 3.97 -1.81 -16.33
N LYS A 215 5.19 -1.65 -15.81
CA LYS A 215 6.41 -1.77 -16.63
C LYS A 215 6.62 -3.20 -17.16
N GLU A 216 6.37 -4.21 -16.34
CA GLU A 216 6.70 -5.61 -16.67
C GLU A 216 5.56 -6.32 -17.42
N VAL A 217 4.30 -5.94 -17.18
CA VAL A 217 3.11 -6.56 -17.76
C VAL A 217 2.60 -5.79 -18.98
N PHE A 218 2.55 -4.46 -18.92
CA PHE A 218 2.09 -3.63 -20.05
C PHE A 218 3.24 -3.07 -20.90
N GLY A 219 4.50 -3.22 -20.46
CA GLY A 219 5.65 -2.54 -21.09
C GLY A 219 5.70 -1.03 -20.84
N ILE A 220 4.78 -0.49 -20.02
CA ILE A 220 4.57 0.95 -19.85
C ILE A 220 5.20 1.44 -18.56
N LYS A 221 6.23 2.29 -18.68
CA LYS A 221 6.75 3.06 -17.55
C LYS A 221 5.92 4.32 -17.33
N VAL A 222 5.14 4.35 -16.26
CA VAL A 222 4.20 5.45 -15.98
C VAL A 222 4.95 6.65 -15.39
N LYS A 223 5.09 7.75 -16.15
CA LYS A 223 5.85 8.94 -15.70
C LYS A 223 5.17 9.65 -14.52
N ASN A 224 3.88 9.94 -14.66
CA ASN A 224 3.06 10.61 -13.67
C ASN A 224 1.95 9.65 -13.22
N LEU A 225 2.33 8.59 -12.50
CA LEU A 225 1.35 7.63 -11.98
C LEU A 225 0.44 8.30 -10.96
N GLU A 226 -0.87 8.23 -11.15
CA GLU A 226 -1.88 8.73 -10.21
C GLU A 226 -2.49 7.58 -9.41
N PHE A 227 -3.14 7.91 -8.29
CA PHE A 227 -3.94 6.96 -7.52
C PHE A 227 -5.34 6.84 -8.12
N GLY A 228 -6.07 5.79 -7.75
CA GLY A 228 -7.40 5.49 -8.29
C GLY A 228 -7.38 4.51 -9.46
N LEU A 229 -8.46 4.54 -10.25
CA LEU A 229 -8.65 3.69 -11.43
C LEU A 229 -7.59 4.00 -12.50
N GLN A 230 -7.03 2.95 -13.10
CA GLN A 230 -6.01 3.04 -14.13
C GLN A 230 -6.61 2.71 -15.51
N PRO A 231 -6.06 3.25 -16.61
CA PRO A 231 -6.60 3.06 -17.97
C PRO A 231 -6.32 1.67 -18.57
N HIS A 232 -5.71 0.75 -17.81
CA HIS A 232 -5.36 -0.60 -18.27
C HIS A 232 -6.07 -1.67 -17.43
N LYS A 233 -6.59 -2.70 -18.12
CA LYS A 233 -7.10 -3.93 -17.50
C LYS A 233 -5.99 -4.97 -17.40
N ILE A 234 -6.15 -5.98 -16.55
CA ILE A 234 -5.24 -7.15 -16.55
C ILE A 234 -5.38 -7.89 -17.90
N PRO A 235 -4.28 -8.28 -18.58
CA PRO A 235 -4.34 -8.87 -19.91
C PRO A 235 -5.26 -10.08 -19.98
N ASP A 236 -6.00 -10.20 -21.08
CA ASP A 236 -6.95 -11.29 -21.34
C ASP A 236 -8.12 -11.39 -20.34
N THR A 237 -8.42 -10.31 -19.61
CA THR A 237 -9.56 -10.24 -18.67
C THR A 237 -10.24 -8.86 -18.65
N GLU A 238 -11.42 -8.82 -18.04
CA GLU A 238 -12.13 -7.57 -17.73
C GLU A 238 -11.71 -6.93 -16.39
N THR A 239 -10.71 -7.50 -15.69
CA THR A 239 -10.24 -7.03 -14.37
C THR A 239 -9.67 -5.62 -14.44
N LEU A 240 -10.29 -4.66 -13.75
CA LEU A 240 -9.78 -3.28 -13.67
C LEU A 240 -8.56 -3.18 -12.74
N CYS A 241 -7.61 -2.29 -13.04
CA CYS A 241 -6.52 -1.96 -12.11
C CYS A 241 -6.86 -0.70 -11.30
N TYR A 242 -6.75 -0.76 -9.97
CA TYR A 242 -6.95 0.37 -9.06
C TYR A 242 -5.77 0.52 -8.11
N VAL A 243 -5.27 1.74 -7.88
CA VAL A 243 -4.03 1.99 -7.12
C VAL A 243 -4.29 2.84 -5.89
N MET A 244 -3.83 2.38 -4.72
CA MET A 244 -3.95 3.10 -3.45
C MET A 244 -2.58 3.45 -2.85
N PRO A 245 -2.49 4.44 -1.95
CA PRO A 245 -1.33 4.58 -1.08
C PRO A 245 -1.18 3.33 -0.21
N SER A 246 0.06 2.98 0.13
CA SER A 246 0.30 1.77 0.91
C SER A 246 -0.31 1.88 2.31
N SER A 247 -1.10 0.87 2.69
CA SER A 247 -1.74 0.72 4.00
C SER A 247 -0.77 0.82 5.19
N SER A 248 0.50 0.43 5.02
CA SER A 248 1.51 0.50 6.08
C SER A 248 1.67 1.91 6.66
N ALA A 249 1.80 2.01 7.99
CA ALA A 249 2.12 3.25 8.70
C ALA A 249 3.50 3.84 8.30
N ARG A 250 4.35 3.07 7.62
CA ARG A 250 5.62 3.53 7.04
C ARG A 250 5.46 4.42 5.80
N CYS A 251 4.25 4.59 5.28
CA CYS A 251 3.99 5.48 4.14
C CYS A 251 4.05 6.95 4.57
N ALA A 252 5.25 7.55 4.48
CA ALA A 252 5.51 8.91 4.95
C ALA A 252 4.66 10.00 4.26
N GLN A 253 4.17 9.74 3.05
CA GLN A 253 3.28 10.65 2.30
C GLN A 253 1.84 10.66 2.84
N PHE A 254 1.39 9.58 3.50
CA PHE A 254 0.02 9.44 4.02
C PHE A 254 0.11 8.86 5.45
N PRO A 255 0.40 9.71 6.45
CA PRO A 255 0.89 9.25 7.74
C PRO A 255 -0.18 8.62 8.65
N ARG A 256 -1.48 8.89 8.46
CA ARG A 256 -2.59 8.36 9.26
C ARG A 256 -3.53 7.50 8.42
N ALA A 257 -4.46 6.78 9.07
CA ALA A 257 -5.51 6.02 8.37
C ALA A 257 -6.46 6.93 7.60
N GLN A 258 -6.85 8.07 8.20
CA GLN A 258 -7.74 9.03 7.56
C GLN A 258 -7.11 9.76 6.35
N ASP A 259 -5.77 9.79 6.21
CA ASP A 259 -5.16 10.37 5.00
C ASP A 259 -5.32 9.43 3.78
N LYS A 260 -5.73 8.17 4.00
CA LYS A 260 -5.85 7.12 2.99
C LYS A 260 -7.30 6.72 2.69
N VAL A 261 -8.25 7.05 3.58
CA VAL A 261 -9.64 6.55 3.51
C VAL A 261 -10.36 6.96 2.22
N HIS A 262 -10.04 8.15 1.68
CA HIS A 262 -10.52 8.64 0.39
C HIS A 262 -10.46 7.60 -0.73
N TYR A 263 -9.33 6.88 -0.84
CA TYR A 263 -9.13 5.87 -1.88
C TYR A 263 -9.95 4.59 -1.63
N TYR A 264 -10.26 4.28 -0.37
CA TYR A 264 -11.14 3.17 -0.03
C TYR A 264 -12.62 3.53 -0.27
N ILE A 265 -13.00 4.80 -0.07
CA ILE A 265 -14.33 5.33 -0.43
C ILE A 265 -14.49 5.32 -1.95
N LYS A 266 -13.52 5.81 -2.71
CA LYS A 266 -13.55 5.79 -4.18
C LYS A 266 -13.46 4.37 -4.78
N LEU A 267 -12.82 3.43 -4.08
CA LEU A 267 -12.88 2.01 -4.42
C LEU A 267 -14.29 1.43 -4.19
N LYS A 268 -14.96 1.78 -3.08
CA LYS A 268 -16.35 1.41 -2.82
C LYS A 268 -17.29 1.97 -3.89
N ASP A 269 -17.19 3.27 -4.21
CA ASP A 269 -17.95 3.92 -5.28
C ASP A 269 -17.87 3.14 -6.60
N LEU A 270 -16.65 2.77 -7.00
CA LEU A 270 -16.39 1.99 -8.21
C LEU A 270 -16.98 0.57 -8.13
N ARG A 271 -16.83 -0.10 -6.99
CA ARG A 271 -17.37 -1.45 -6.75
C ARG A 271 -18.90 -1.44 -6.84
N ASP A 272 -19.54 -0.49 -6.17
CA ASP A 272 -21.00 -0.35 -6.14
C ASP A 272 -21.55 -0.02 -7.54
N GLN A 273 -20.88 0.87 -8.29
CA GLN A 273 -21.19 1.14 -9.70
C GLN A 273 -21.10 -0.12 -10.58
N LEU A 274 -20.04 -0.94 -10.44
CA LEU A 274 -19.87 -2.18 -11.22
C LEU A 274 -20.87 -3.29 -10.85
N LYS A 275 -21.59 -3.16 -9.74
CA LYS A 275 -22.65 -4.08 -9.30
C LYS A 275 -24.06 -3.53 -9.55
N GLY A 276 -24.20 -2.31 -10.06
CA GLY A 276 -25.50 -1.64 -10.18
C GLY A 276 -26.16 -1.33 -8.83
N ILE A 277 -25.37 -1.19 -7.76
CA ILE A 277 -25.88 -0.80 -6.45
C ILE A 277 -26.12 0.71 -6.47
N GLU A 278 -27.35 1.13 -6.15
CA GLU A 278 -27.68 2.55 -6.03
C GLU A 278 -26.86 3.19 -4.91
N ARG A 279 -26.20 4.31 -5.23
CA ARG A 279 -25.43 5.10 -4.27
C ARG A 279 -26.31 6.22 -3.73
N ASN A 280 -26.32 6.42 -2.41
CA ASN A 280 -26.86 7.66 -1.86
C ASN A 280 -26.01 8.83 -2.37
N THR A 281 -26.64 9.75 -3.12
CA THR A 281 -25.98 10.90 -3.75
C THR A 281 -25.95 12.16 -2.88
N GLU A 282 -26.63 12.18 -1.72
CA GLU A 282 -26.78 13.35 -0.84
C GLU A 282 -25.44 13.83 -0.26
N VAL A 283 -24.56 12.88 0.11
CA VAL A 283 -23.23 13.17 0.66
C VAL A 283 -22.19 12.38 -0.11
N GLN A 284 -21.37 13.08 -0.90
CA GLN A 284 -20.31 12.48 -1.69
C GLN A 284 -18.96 13.13 -1.36
N GLU A 285 -17.99 12.33 -0.90
CA GLU A 285 -16.62 12.81 -0.75
C GLU A 285 -16.00 13.00 -2.13
N VAL A 286 -15.82 14.25 -2.57
CA VAL A 286 -15.26 14.57 -3.89
C VAL A 286 -13.74 14.67 -3.89
N GLN A 287 -13.15 15.31 -2.88
CA GLN A 287 -11.72 15.53 -2.76
C GLN A 287 -11.31 15.56 -1.29
N TYR A 288 -10.11 15.03 -1.00
CA TYR A 288 -9.49 15.09 0.31
C TYR A 288 -8.11 15.76 0.22
N THR A 289 -7.81 16.70 1.13
CA THR A 289 -6.52 17.42 1.23
C THR A 289 -6.11 17.61 2.69
N PHE A 290 -4.81 17.71 2.96
CA PHE A 290 -4.25 17.83 4.32
C PHE A 290 -2.86 18.47 4.32
N ASP A 291 -2.44 19.10 5.44
CA ASP A 291 -1.04 19.47 5.65
C ASP A 291 -0.23 18.25 6.13
N LEU A 292 0.80 17.91 5.37
CA LEU A 292 1.63 16.74 5.60
C LEU A 292 2.41 16.79 6.93
N ARG A 293 2.86 17.96 7.38
CA ARG A 293 3.63 18.11 8.63
C ARG A 293 2.73 17.93 9.83
N LEU A 294 1.57 18.59 9.84
CA LEU A 294 0.56 18.43 10.89
C LEU A 294 0.08 16.98 10.98
N ALA A 295 -0.17 16.33 9.84
CA ALA A 295 -0.55 14.92 9.80
C ALA A 295 0.54 13.96 10.32
N GLN A 296 1.82 14.26 10.07
CA GLN A 296 2.96 13.51 10.62
C GLN A 296 3.14 13.72 12.14
N GLU A 297 2.89 14.93 12.64
CA GLU A 297 2.92 15.21 14.08
C GLU A 297 1.77 14.54 14.83
N ASP A 298 0.56 14.58 14.25
CA ASP A 298 -0.63 13.92 14.78
C ASP A 298 -0.45 12.39 14.81
N ALA A 299 0.08 11.79 13.73
CA ALA A 299 0.42 10.36 13.71
C ALA A 299 1.40 9.96 14.82
N LYS A 300 2.42 10.79 15.11
CA LYS A 300 3.36 10.56 16.23
C LYS A 300 2.65 10.66 17.59
N LYS A 301 1.75 11.63 17.78
CA LYS A 301 0.97 11.80 19.01
C LYS A 301 0.02 10.62 19.23
N MET A 302 -0.60 10.09 18.18
CA MET A 302 -1.43 8.89 18.25
C MET A 302 -0.61 7.63 18.55
N ALA A 303 0.52 7.42 17.87
CA ALA A 303 1.40 6.27 18.14
C ALA A 303 1.88 6.22 19.60
N VAL A 304 2.26 7.36 20.18
CA VAL A 304 2.65 7.44 21.61
C VAL A 304 1.47 7.17 22.57
N LYS A 305 0.22 7.42 22.16
CA LYS A 305 -0.96 7.02 22.94
C LYS A 305 -1.25 5.53 22.82
N GLU A 306 -1.15 4.97 21.61
CA GLU A 306 -1.34 3.53 21.36
C GLU A 306 -0.24 2.68 22.02
N GLU A 307 1.03 3.11 22.01
CA GLU A 307 2.13 2.43 22.74
C GLU A 307 1.99 2.51 24.27
N LYS A 308 1.25 3.50 24.79
CA LYS A 308 0.93 3.61 26.22
C LYS A 308 -0.31 2.82 26.62
N TYR A 309 -1.14 2.43 25.66
CA TYR A 309 -2.29 1.57 25.90
C TYR A 309 -1.81 0.11 26.01
N ASP A 310 -1.43 -0.28 27.22
CA ASP A 310 -1.15 -1.67 27.57
C ASP A 310 -2.47 -2.36 27.96
N PRO A 311 -2.98 -3.34 27.19
CA PRO A 311 -4.17 -4.11 27.58
C PRO A 311 -3.99 -4.86 28.92
N GLY A 312 -2.75 -5.13 29.32
CA GLY A 312 -2.42 -5.68 30.63
C GLY A 312 -2.64 -4.70 31.79
N TYR A 313 -2.67 -3.39 31.54
CA TYR A 313 -2.91 -2.36 32.57
C TYR A 313 -4.38 -2.35 33.03
N GLU A 314 -5.33 -2.33 32.09
CA GLU A 314 -6.77 -2.48 32.38
C GLU A 314 -7.07 -3.84 33.04
N ALA A 315 -6.47 -4.92 32.53
CA ALA A 315 -6.64 -6.27 33.09
C ALA A 315 -6.02 -6.44 34.49
N ALA A 316 -4.99 -5.67 34.84
CA ALA A 316 -4.34 -5.73 36.16
C ALA A 316 -4.92 -4.78 37.20
N TYR A 317 -5.62 -3.70 36.80
CA TYR A 317 -6.15 -2.69 37.72
C TYR A 317 -7.68 -2.55 37.76
N GLY A 318 -8.42 -3.28 36.92
CA GLY A 318 -9.87 -3.41 37.02
C GLY A 318 -10.62 -2.18 36.51
N GLY A 319 -11.20 -2.29 35.32
CA GLY A 319 -11.92 -1.21 34.66
C GLY A 319 -13.03 -0.60 35.54
N ALA A 320 -12.77 0.61 36.05
CA ALA A 320 -13.64 1.33 36.99
C ALA A 320 -14.90 1.96 36.35
N TYR A 321 -15.39 1.39 35.25
CA TYR A 321 -16.66 1.73 34.59
C TYR A 321 -17.33 0.49 33.99
N SER A 322 -17.67 -0.47 34.86
CA SER A 322 -18.74 -1.42 34.54
C SER A 322 -20.06 -0.85 35.06
N GLU A 323 -20.85 -0.23 34.18
CA GLU A 323 -22.25 0.06 34.51
C GLU A 323 -23.01 -1.25 34.66
N ASN A 324 -23.63 -1.49 35.82
CA ASN A 324 -24.55 -2.60 36.05
C ASN A 324 -25.96 -2.22 35.55
N PRO A 325 -26.55 -2.95 34.59
CA PRO A 325 -27.99 -2.96 34.39
C PRO A 325 -28.63 -4.19 35.06
N CYS A 326 -29.71 -3.94 35.81
CA CYS A 326 -30.72 -4.91 36.26
C CYS A 326 -30.29 -6.10 37.15
N SER A 327 -30.65 -6.01 38.43
CA SER A 327 -31.57 -6.98 39.04
C SER A 327 -32.21 -6.40 40.31
N SER A 328 -33.37 -5.76 40.17
CA SER A 328 -34.22 -5.35 41.29
C SER A 328 -35.32 -6.39 41.51
N GLU A 329 -35.10 -7.34 42.41
CA GLU A 329 -36.17 -8.18 42.96
C GLU A 329 -36.28 -7.96 44.48
N PRO A 330 -37.47 -7.63 45.01
CA PRO A 330 -37.69 -7.52 46.44
C PRO A 330 -37.99 -8.90 47.05
N CYS A 331 -37.21 -9.31 48.05
CA CYS A 331 -37.51 -10.52 48.82
C CYS A 331 -38.85 -10.37 49.58
N SER A 332 -39.84 -11.19 49.22
CA SER A 332 -41.04 -11.40 50.03
C SER A 332 -40.79 -12.46 51.10
N PHE A 333 -40.76 -12.04 52.36
CA PHE A 333 -40.88 -12.97 53.49
C PHE A 333 -42.36 -13.32 53.68
N SER A 334 -42.72 -14.58 53.47
CA SER A 334 -43.95 -15.16 54.01
C SER A 334 -43.66 -15.74 55.37
N SER A 335 -44.31 -15.20 56.40
CA SER A 335 -44.31 -15.72 57.75
C SER A 335 -45.53 -16.62 57.96
N ASP A 336 -45.30 -17.90 58.24
CA ASP A 336 -46.28 -18.73 58.94
C ASP A 336 -46.28 -18.32 60.43
N GLY A 337 -47.43 -17.90 60.95
CA GLY A 337 -47.62 -17.36 62.31
C GLY A 337 -48.84 -16.47 62.41
#